data_AF-Q9Y4P1-F1
#
_entry.id   AF-Q9Y4P1-F1
#
_cell.length_a   1.000
_cell.length_b   1.000
_cell.length_c   1.000
_cell.angle_alpha   90.00
_cell.angle_beta   90.00
_cell.angle_gamma   90.00
#
_symmetry.space_group_name_H-M   'P 1'
#
loop_
_entity.id
_entity.type
_entity.pdbx_description
1 polymer ?
#
loop_
_entity_poly.entity_id
_entity_poly.type
_entity_poly.pdbx_seq_one_letter_code
_entity_poly.pdbx_strand_id
1 'polypeptide(L)'
;MDAATLTYDTLRFAEFEDFPETSEPVWILGRKYSIFTEKDEILSDVASRLWFTYRKNFPAIGGTGPTSDTGWGCMLRCGQMIFAQALVCRHLGRDWRWTQRKRQPDSYFSVLNAFIDRKDSYYSIHQIAQMGVGEGKSIGQWYGPNTVAQVLKKLAVFDTWSSLAVHIAMDNTVVMEEIRRLCRTSVPCAGATAFPADSDRHCNGFPAGAEVTNRPSPWRPLVLLIPLRLGLTDINEAYVETLKHCFMMPQSLGVIGGKPNSAHYFIGYVGEELIYLDPHTTQPAVEPTDGCFIPDESFHCQHPPCRMSIAELDPSIAVGFFCKTEDDFNDWCQQVKKLSLLGGALPMFELVELQPSHLACPDVLNLSLDSSDVERLERFFDSEDEDFEILSL
;
A
#
# COMPACT_ATOMS: atom_id res chain seq x y z
N MET A 1 10.56 -2.34 -30.09
CA MET A 1 9.47 -1.76 -29.28
C MET A 1 8.32 -1.56 -30.22
N ASP A 2 7.23 -2.30 -30.00
CA ASP A 2 6.03 -2.26 -30.82
C ASP A 2 5.25 -0.97 -30.53
N ALA A 3 4.68 -0.31 -31.54
CA ALA A 3 4.00 0.98 -31.37
C ALA A 3 2.84 0.88 -30.35
N ALA A 4 2.21 -0.30 -30.26
CA ALA A 4 1.17 -0.60 -29.29
C ALA A 4 1.63 -0.62 -27.82
N THR A 5 2.93 -0.80 -27.54
CA THR A 5 3.43 -0.73 -26.15
C THR A 5 3.59 0.71 -25.65
N LEU A 6 3.84 1.66 -26.55
CA LEU A 6 4.00 3.07 -26.19
C LEU A 6 2.68 3.76 -25.82
N THR A 7 1.53 3.20 -26.22
CA THR A 7 0.21 3.78 -25.89
C THR A 7 -0.13 3.66 -24.41
N TYR A 8 0.56 2.78 -23.67
CA TYR A 8 0.38 2.61 -22.22
C TYR A 8 1.31 3.51 -21.38
N ASP A 9 2.30 4.18 -21.99
CA ASP A 9 3.19 5.13 -21.31
C ASP A 9 2.51 6.52 -21.23
N THR A 10 1.33 6.59 -20.61
CA THR A 10 0.49 7.80 -20.57
C THR A 10 1.15 8.96 -19.81
N LEU A 11 1.96 8.66 -18.78
CA LEU A 11 2.67 9.68 -17.99
C LEU A 11 3.68 10.48 -18.83
N ARG A 12 4.20 9.89 -19.92
CA ARG A 12 5.14 10.57 -20.83
C ARG A 12 4.52 11.79 -21.52
N PHE A 13 3.20 11.78 -21.69
CA PHE A 13 2.45 12.81 -22.37
C PHE A 13 1.51 13.58 -21.44
N ALA A 14 1.57 13.31 -20.14
CA ALA A 14 0.76 14.01 -19.14
C ALA A 14 1.21 15.48 -19.01
N GLU A 15 0.24 16.37 -18.82
CA GLU A 15 0.51 17.76 -18.48
C GLU A 15 0.81 17.85 -16.97
N PHE A 16 1.97 18.40 -16.63
CA PHE A 16 2.37 18.60 -15.24
C PHE A 16 2.11 20.04 -14.84
N GLU A 17 1.14 20.24 -13.95
CA GLU A 17 0.91 21.52 -13.31
C GLU A 17 1.62 21.59 -11.96
N ASP A 18 2.22 22.75 -11.66
CA ASP A 18 2.69 23.03 -10.31
C ASP A 18 1.53 23.02 -9.29
N PHE A 19 1.83 22.87 -8.01
CA PHE A 19 0.82 22.98 -6.95
C PHE A 19 0.11 24.34 -7.00
N PRO A 20 -1.22 24.37 -6.86
CA PRO A 20 -1.95 25.62 -6.82
C PRO A 20 -1.61 26.36 -5.51
N GLU A 21 -1.36 27.66 -5.61
CA GLU A 21 -1.09 28.51 -4.44
C GLU A 21 -2.39 28.80 -3.69
N THR A 22 -2.81 27.86 -2.84
CA THR A 22 -4.06 27.94 -2.06
C THR A 22 -3.79 27.90 -0.56
N SER A 23 -4.76 28.36 0.24
CA SER A 23 -4.74 28.22 1.69
C SER A 23 -5.07 26.80 2.18
N GLU A 24 -5.47 25.90 1.27
CA GLU A 24 -5.82 24.54 1.61
C GLU A 24 -4.59 23.76 2.06
N PRO A 25 -4.68 22.96 3.13
CA PRO A 25 -3.56 22.16 3.59
C PRO A 25 -3.27 21.02 2.62
N VAL A 26 -1.98 20.81 2.34
CA VAL A 26 -1.51 19.65 1.59
C VAL A 26 -1.26 18.52 2.58
N TRP A 27 -1.97 17.41 2.44
CA TRP A 27 -1.76 16.22 3.25
C TRP A 27 -1.03 15.16 2.45
N ILE A 28 0.06 14.61 2.99
CA ILE A 28 0.78 13.47 2.41
C ILE A 28 1.03 12.46 3.52
N LEU A 29 0.41 11.29 3.43
CA LEU A 29 0.63 10.12 4.29
C LEU A 29 0.77 10.49 5.79
N GLY A 30 -0.26 11.12 6.36
CA GLY A 30 -0.32 11.51 7.77
C GLY A 30 0.42 12.80 8.14
N ARG A 31 1.02 13.51 7.19
CA ARG A 31 1.71 14.78 7.40
C ARG A 31 0.96 15.92 6.71
N LYS A 32 0.77 17.02 7.44
CA LYS A 32 0.14 18.25 6.97
C LYS A 32 1.23 19.25 6.61
N TYR A 33 1.07 19.92 5.47
CA TYR A 33 1.96 20.97 5.00
C TYR A 33 1.17 22.19 4.51
N SER A 34 1.81 23.35 4.51
CA SER A 34 1.33 24.58 3.88
C SER A 34 2.12 24.89 2.63
N ILE A 35 1.45 24.99 1.47
CA ILE A 35 2.12 25.26 0.20
C ILE A 35 2.93 26.57 0.18
N PHE A 36 2.51 27.58 0.96
CA PHE A 36 3.17 28.88 1.02
C PHE A 36 4.52 28.87 1.75
N THR A 37 4.70 27.95 2.70
CA THR A 37 5.88 27.94 3.59
C THR A 37 6.69 26.67 3.51
N GLU A 38 6.12 25.57 3.00
CA GLU A 38 6.68 24.23 3.07
C GLU A 38 6.70 23.54 1.69
N LYS A 39 6.78 24.31 0.58
CA LYS A 39 6.80 23.76 -0.79
C LYS A 39 7.94 22.77 -1.00
N ASP A 40 9.14 23.09 -0.50
CA ASP A 40 10.32 22.23 -0.65
C ASP A 40 10.17 20.94 0.18
N GLU A 41 9.56 21.00 1.36
CA GLU A 41 9.26 19.86 2.21
C GLU A 41 8.21 18.93 1.56
N ILE A 42 7.18 19.51 0.92
CA ILE A 42 6.18 18.77 0.13
C ILE A 42 6.88 17.99 -0.99
N LEU A 43 7.66 18.69 -1.82
CA LEU A 43 8.37 18.08 -2.95
C LEU A 43 9.37 17.01 -2.48
N SER A 44 10.09 17.29 -1.39
CA SER A 44 11.01 16.33 -0.78
C SER A 44 10.28 15.09 -0.27
N ASP A 45 9.12 15.22 0.36
CA ASP A 45 8.37 14.08 0.88
C ASP A 45 7.82 13.19 -0.25
N VAL A 46 7.26 13.80 -1.30
CA VAL A 46 6.79 13.06 -2.50
C VAL A 46 7.96 12.37 -3.19
N ALA A 47 9.04 13.09 -3.49
CA ALA A 47 10.21 12.52 -4.17
C ALA A 47 10.91 11.44 -3.33
N SER A 48 10.76 11.47 -1.99
CA SER A 48 11.31 10.44 -1.11
C SER A 48 10.57 9.11 -1.15
N ARG A 49 9.34 9.08 -1.65
CA ARG A 49 8.59 7.83 -1.79
C ARG A 49 9.23 6.96 -2.87
N LEU A 50 9.33 5.66 -2.60
CA LEU A 50 9.80 4.70 -3.59
C LEU A 50 8.76 4.56 -4.70
N TRP A 51 9.15 4.95 -5.90
CA TRP A 51 8.32 5.01 -7.09
C TRP A 51 8.65 3.83 -8.01
N PHE A 52 7.65 2.99 -8.28
CA PHE A 52 7.80 1.86 -9.19
C PHE A 52 6.92 2.08 -10.40
N THR A 53 7.53 1.97 -11.57
CA THR A 53 6.90 2.17 -12.87
C THR A 53 6.98 0.90 -13.69
N TYR A 54 6.37 0.90 -14.87
CA TYR A 54 6.68 -0.11 -15.88
C TYR A 54 8.19 -0.21 -16.11
N ARG A 55 8.65 -1.45 -16.27
CA ARG A 55 10.06 -1.78 -16.55
C ARG A 55 10.13 -2.67 -17.77
N LYS A 56 11.25 -2.56 -18.50
CA LYS A 56 11.57 -3.40 -19.66
C LYS A 56 12.96 -3.98 -19.57
N ASN A 57 13.17 -5.10 -20.27
CA ASN A 57 14.44 -5.84 -20.32
C ASN A 57 14.86 -6.48 -18.99
N PHE A 58 13.90 -6.78 -18.10
CA PHE A 58 14.17 -7.66 -16.97
C PHE A 58 14.15 -9.14 -17.42
N PRO A 59 14.75 -10.08 -16.66
CA PRO A 59 14.72 -11.51 -17.00
C PRO A 59 13.29 -12.03 -17.21
N ALA A 60 13.05 -12.93 -18.17
CA ALA A 60 11.70 -13.41 -18.47
C ALA A 60 10.99 -14.01 -17.23
N ILE A 61 9.75 -13.58 -16.95
CA ILE A 61 8.95 -14.12 -15.85
C ILE A 61 8.66 -15.60 -16.13
N GLY A 62 8.96 -16.49 -15.19
CA GLY A 62 8.83 -17.93 -15.39
C GLY A 62 9.76 -18.53 -16.46
N GLY A 63 10.76 -17.79 -16.94
CA GLY A 63 11.71 -18.23 -17.97
C GLY A 63 11.25 -18.04 -19.42
N THR A 64 9.94 -17.98 -19.67
CA THR A 64 9.38 -17.81 -21.03
C THR A 64 8.29 -16.73 -21.12
N GLY A 65 7.90 -16.13 -19.99
CA GLY A 65 6.89 -15.08 -19.94
C GLY A 65 7.42 -13.70 -20.33
N PRO A 66 6.67 -12.63 -20.02
CA PRO A 66 7.04 -11.26 -20.37
C PRO A 66 8.40 -10.84 -19.82
N THR A 67 9.09 -9.97 -20.57
CA THR A 67 10.31 -9.24 -20.17
C THR A 67 10.05 -7.73 -19.98
N SER A 68 8.78 -7.35 -20.01
CA SER A 68 8.26 -6.01 -19.77
C SER A 68 6.88 -6.14 -19.13
N ASP A 69 6.55 -5.26 -18.19
CA ASP A 69 5.22 -5.21 -17.58
C ASP A 69 4.33 -4.07 -18.10
N THR A 70 4.84 -3.33 -19.08
CA THR A 70 4.13 -2.28 -19.81
C THR A 70 2.76 -2.76 -20.30
N GLY A 71 1.72 -2.02 -19.90
CA GLY A 71 0.34 -2.25 -20.33
C GLY A 71 -0.45 -3.27 -19.51
N TRP A 72 0.14 -3.91 -18.49
CA TRP A 72 -0.60 -4.84 -17.62
C TRP A 72 -0.19 -4.78 -16.15
N GLY A 73 1.04 -4.31 -15.84
CA GLY A 73 1.60 -4.32 -14.49
C GLY A 73 1.20 -3.16 -13.57
N CYS A 74 0.37 -2.19 -13.99
CA CYS A 74 0.20 -0.93 -13.24
C CYS A 74 -0.29 -1.14 -11.81
N MET A 75 -1.32 -1.97 -11.58
CA MET A 75 -1.79 -2.25 -10.21
C MET A 75 -0.74 -3.02 -9.39
N LEU A 76 0.08 -3.86 -10.03
CA LEU A 76 1.17 -4.55 -9.36
C LEU A 76 2.23 -3.52 -8.90
N ARG A 77 2.54 -2.52 -9.74
CA ARG A 77 3.43 -1.40 -9.40
C ARG A 77 2.85 -0.53 -8.28
N CYS A 78 1.56 -0.23 -8.28
CA CYS A 78 0.90 0.45 -7.17
C CYS A 78 0.99 -0.37 -5.88
N GLY A 79 0.77 -1.68 -5.95
CA GLY A 79 1.00 -2.62 -4.85
C GLY A 79 2.43 -2.58 -4.33
N GLN A 80 3.43 -2.56 -5.22
CA GLN A 80 4.83 -2.38 -4.82
C GLN A 80 5.04 -1.05 -4.10
N MET A 81 4.49 0.06 -4.59
CA MET A 81 4.68 1.38 -3.97
C MET A 81 4.09 1.47 -2.56
N ILE A 82 2.84 1.04 -2.36
CA ILE A 82 2.20 1.07 -1.04
C ILE A 82 2.90 0.13 -0.03
N PHE A 83 3.36 -1.04 -0.50
CA PHE A 83 4.07 -1.98 0.36
C PHE A 83 5.50 -1.52 0.67
N ALA A 84 6.19 -0.93 -0.31
CA ALA A 84 7.50 -0.31 -0.09
C ALA A 84 7.41 0.85 0.89
N GLN A 85 6.34 1.66 0.84
CA GLN A 85 6.10 2.70 1.82
C GLN A 85 5.98 2.12 3.25
N ALA A 86 5.33 0.97 3.42
CA ALA A 86 5.29 0.27 4.70
C ALA A 86 6.69 -0.19 5.15
N LEU A 87 7.50 -0.73 4.23
CA LEU A 87 8.89 -1.13 4.53
C LEU A 87 9.77 0.08 4.87
N VAL A 88 9.60 1.22 4.20
CA VAL A 88 10.24 2.50 4.54
C VAL A 88 9.87 2.91 5.96
N CYS A 89 8.59 2.94 6.32
CA CYS A 89 8.15 3.25 7.69
C CYS A 89 8.71 2.26 8.73
N ARG A 90 8.79 0.98 8.37
CA ARG A 90 9.31 -0.09 9.23
C ARG A 90 10.80 0.05 9.52
N HIS A 91 11.62 0.29 8.50
CA HIS A 91 13.08 0.19 8.56
C HIS A 91 13.80 1.54 8.62
N LEU A 92 13.21 2.60 8.07
CA LEU A 92 13.79 3.95 7.98
C LEU A 92 13.00 4.96 8.82
N GLY A 93 11.69 4.74 9.00
CA GLY A 93 10.77 5.66 9.68
C GLY A 93 10.11 6.66 8.72
N ARG A 94 8.92 7.15 9.09
CA ARG A 94 8.12 8.09 8.27
C ARG A 94 8.85 9.42 7.99
N ASP A 95 9.74 9.83 8.88
CA ASP A 95 10.50 11.08 8.80
C ASP A 95 11.75 10.98 7.92
N TRP A 96 12.14 9.77 7.49
CA TRP A 96 13.22 9.62 6.53
C TRP A 96 12.86 10.30 5.20
N ARG A 97 13.87 10.95 4.60
CA ARG A 97 13.79 11.61 3.30
C ARG A 97 14.98 11.20 2.44
N TRP A 98 14.71 10.95 1.17
CA TRP A 98 15.72 10.75 0.16
C TRP A 98 16.31 12.10 -0.25
N THR A 99 17.59 12.11 -0.62
CA THR A 99 18.25 13.28 -1.19
C THR A 99 19.31 12.79 -2.14
N GLN A 100 19.24 13.26 -3.39
CA GLN A 100 20.24 12.93 -4.40
C GLN A 100 21.65 13.26 -3.87
N ARG A 101 22.62 12.38 -4.15
CA ARG A 101 24.04 12.52 -3.76
C ARG A 101 24.32 12.44 -2.26
N LYS A 102 23.33 12.16 -1.40
CA LYS A 102 23.57 11.79 -0.01
C LYS A 102 23.60 10.27 0.13
N ARG A 103 24.52 9.77 0.96
CA ARG A 103 24.57 8.35 1.29
C ARG A 103 23.33 7.97 2.09
N GLN A 104 22.55 7.02 1.55
CA GLN A 104 21.40 6.44 2.25
C GLN A 104 21.83 5.34 3.22
N PRO A 105 21.05 5.06 4.28
CA PRO A 105 21.30 3.91 5.16
C PRO A 105 21.32 2.59 4.40
N ASP A 106 22.08 1.60 4.82
CA ASP A 106 22.14 0.30 4.13
C ASP A 106 20.75 -0.38 4.07
N SER A 107 19.92 -0.19 5.11
CA SER A 107 18.51 -0.65 5.13
C SER A 107 17.68 -0.06 3.99
N TYR A 108 17.99 1.14 3.48
CA TYR A 108 17.28 1.72 2.34
C TYR A 108 17.52 0.87 1.08
N PHE A 109 18.78 0.51 0.82
CA PHE A 109 19.11 -0.34 -0.31
C PHE A 109 18.54 -1.75 -0.14
N SER A 110 18.48 -2.29 1.09
CA SER A 110 17.78 -3.56 1.34
C SER A 110 16.28 -3.49 1.06
N VAL A 111 15.61 -2.37 1.41
CA VAL A 111 14.21 -2.15 1.04
C VAL A 111 14.07 -2.07 -0.48
N LEU A 112 14.85 -1.22 -1.16
CA LEU A 112 14.78 -1.06 -2.61
C LEU A 112 15.06 -2.39 -3.34
N ASN A 113 16.07 -3.13 -2.88
CA ASN A 113 16.44 -4.43 -3.43
C ASN A 113 15.30 -5.44 -3.37
N ALA A 114 14.40 -5.35 -2.38
CA ALA A 114 13.25 -6.25 -2.28
C ALA A 114 12.24 -6.08 -3.44
N PHE A 115 12.30 -4.99 -4.21
CA PHE A 115 11.36 -4.68 -5.30
C PHE A 115 11.99 -4.68 -6.70
N ILE A 116 13.32 -4.88 -6.81
CA ILE A 116 14.01 -4.94 -8.10
C ILE A 116 13.41 -6.06 -8.96
N ASP A 117 13.35 -5.85 -10.28
CA ASP A 117 12.73 -6.76 -11.26
C ASP A 117 13.56 -8.03 -11.49
N ARG A 118 13.78 -8.81 -10.44
CA ARG A 118 14.46 -10.09 -10.45
C ARG A 118 13.76 -11.06 -9.52
N LYS A 119 13.69 -12.32 -9.94
CA LYS A 119 13.02 -13.41 -9.19
C LYS A 119 13.54 -13.65 -7.77
N ASP A 120 14.76 -13.22 -7.44
CA ASP A 120 15.37 -13.33 -6.11
C ASP A 120 14.95 -12.21 -5.15
N SER A 121 14.25 -11.18 -5.64
CA SER A 121 13.72 -10.09 -4.82
C SER A 121 12.28 -10.38 -4.37
N TYR A 122 12.01 -10.25 -3.06
CA TYR A 122 10.78 -10.70 -2.40
C TYR A 122 9.48 -10.23 -3.06
N TYR A 123 9.44 -8.95 -3.44
CA TYR A 123 8.28 -8.26 -3.98
C TYR A 123 8.54 -7.78 -5.42
N SER A 124 9.42 -8.47 -6.15
CA SER A 124 9.63 -8.23 -7.58
C SER A 124 8.36 -8.44 -8.39
N ILE A 125 8.29 -7.81 -9.56
CA ILE A 125 7.21 -8.06 -10.53
C ILE A 125 7.09 -9.55 -10.86
N HIS A 126 8.20 -10.29 -10.87
CA HIS A 126 8.25 -11.74 -11.06
C HIS A 126 7.49 -12.48 -9.96
N GLN A 127 7.82 -12.20 -8.70
CA GLN A 127 7.21 -12.86 -7.55
C GLN A 127 5.73 -12.50 -7.43
N ILE A 128 5.36 -11.24 -7.66
CA ILE A 128 3.96 -10.80 -7.64
C ILE A 128 3.15 -11.49 -8.72
N ALA A 129 3.61 -11.47 -9.97
CA ALA A 129 2.89 -12.09 -11.09
C ALA A 129 2.78 -13.61 -10.93
N GLN A 130 3.85 -14.27 -10.45
CA GLN A 130 3.85 -15.72 -10.24
C GLN A 130 2.96 -16.13 -9.07
N MET A 131 2.94 -15.36 -7.98
CA MET A 131 2.08 -15.62 -6.83
C MET A 131 0.61 -15.40 -7.16
N GLY A 132 0.28 -14.42 -7.99
CA GLY A 132 -1.11 -14.18 -8.40
C GLY A 132 -1.71 -15.26 -9.30
N VAL A 133 -0.91 -16.16 -9.87
CA VAL A 133 -1.43 -17.42 -10.46
C VAL A 133 -2.19 -18.24 -9.42
N GLY A 134 -1.73 -18.23 -8.16
CA GLY A 134 -2.42 -18.85 -7.03
C GLY A 134 -3.70 -18.11 -6.59
N GLU A 135 -3.93 -16.89 -7.06
CA GLU A 135 -5.18 -16.12 -6.90
C GLU A 135 -6.08 -16.23 -8.15
N GLY A 136 -5.79 -17.15 -9.06
CA GLY A 136 -6.56 -17.32 -10.30
C GLY A 136 -6.29 -16.25 -11.37
N LYS A 137 -5.19 -15.49 -11.27
CA LYS A 137 -4.79 -14.51 -12.30
C LYS A 137 -3.62 -15.00 -13.14
N SER A 138 -3.80 -15.01 -14.46
CA SER A 138 -2.71 -15.35 -15.37
C SER A 138 -1.63 -14.27 -15.40
N ILE A 139 -0.39 -14.64 -15.69
CA ILE A 139 0.70 -13.66 -15.89
C ILE A 139 0.33 -12.78 -17.10
N GLY A 140 0.39 -11.45 -16.93
CA GLY A 140 -0.05 -10.50 -17.96
C GLY A 140 -1.49 -10.00 -17.79
N GLN A 141 -2.26 -10.57 -16.86
CA GLN A 141 -3.62 -10.09 -16.55
C GLN A 141 -3.58 -8.93 -15.56
N TRP A 142 -4.46 -7.95 -15.73
CA TRP A 142 -4.63 -6.86 -14.78
C TRP A 142 -5.25 -7.34 -13.45
N TYR A 143 -4.80 -6.76 -12.33
CA TYR A 143 -5.26 -7.11 -10.97
C TYR A 143 -6.10 -5.96 -10.41
N GLY A 144 -7.11 -6.28 -9.61
CA GLY A 144 -7.75 -5.30 -8.74
C GLY A 144 -6.98 -5.10 -7.42
N PRO A 145 -7.35 -4.08 -6.62
CA PRO A 145 -6.69 -3.78 -5.33
C PRO A 145 -6.69 -4.95 -4.34
N ASN A 146 -7.79 -5.71 -4.24
CA ASN A 146 -7.86 -6.89 -3.36
C ASN A 146 -6.86 -7.97 -3.78
N THR A 147 -6.81 -8.33 -5.07
CA THR A 147 -5.91 -9.39 -5.56
C THR A 147 -4.45 -9.06 -5.26
N VAL A 148 -4.00 -7.82 -5.54
CA VAL A 148 -2.60 -7.45 -5.25
C VAL A 148 -2.31 -7.44 -3.75
N ALA A 149 -3.28 -7.04 -2.90
CA ALA A 149 -3.16 -7.13 -1.45
C ALA A 149 -2.95 -8.58 -0.98
N GLN A 150 -3.77 -9.53 -1.47
CA GLN A 150 -3.65 -10.95 -1.14
C GLN A 150 -2.29 -11.52 -1.54
N VAL A 151 -1.82 -11.17 -2.75
CA VAL A 151 -0.48 -11.55 -3.23
C VAL A 151 0.62 -11.02 -2.31
N LEU A 152 0.59 -9.74 -1.94
CA LEU A 152 1.58 -9.13 -1.05
C LEU A 152 1.58 -9.79 0.34
N LYS A 153 0.41 -10.13 0.88
CA LYS A 153 0.29 -10.90 2.13
C LYS A 153 0.99 -12.26 2.04
N LYS A 154 0.83 -13.00 0.93
CA LYS A 154 1.50 -14.30 0.73
C LYS A 154 3.01 -14.14 0.56
N LEU A 155 3.47 -13.13 -0.18
CA LEU A 155 4.89 -12.85 -0.38
C LEU A 155 5.60 -12.44 0.92
N ALA A 156 4.95 -11.64 1.77
CA ALA A 156 5.51 -11.16 3.03
C ALA A 156 5.86 -12.28 4.02
N VAL A 157 5.31 -13.49 3.84
CA VAL A 157 5.67 -14.67 4.65
C VAL A 157 7.16 -15.05 4.48
N PHE A 158 7.74 -14.80 3.30
CA PHE A 158 9.13 -15.14 3.00
C PHE A 158 10.13 -14.07 3.47
N ASP A 159 9.67 -12.85 3.75
CA ASP A 159 10.51 -11.74 4.23
C ASP A 159 10.65 -11.79 5.76
N THR A 160 11.54 -12.67 6.21
CA THR A 160 11.88 -12.81 7.64
C THR A 160 12.60 -11.59 8.19
N TRP A 161 13.24 -10.78 7.35
CA TRP A 161 13.94 -9.57 7.78
C TRP A 161 12.96 -8.49 8.26
N SER A 162 11.92 -8.22 7.47
CA SER A 162 10.88 -7.26 7.85
C SER A 162 9.93 -7.83 8.91
N SER A 163 9.65 -9.15 8.85
CA SER A 163 8.80 -9.89 9.80
C SER A 163 7.40 -9.28 9.97
N LEU A 164 6.83 -8.75 8.89
CA LEU A 164 5.56 -8.02 8.90
C LEU A 164 4.37 -8.96 9.16
N ALA A 165 3.35 -8.46 9.85
CA ALA A 165 2.02 -9.03 9.85
C ALA A 165 1.18 -8.31 8.78
N VAL A 166 0.65 -9.03 7.80
CA VAL A 166 -0.22 -8.43 6.76
C VAL A 166 -1.65 -8.91 6.98
N HIS A 167 -2.52 -7.98 7.37
CA HIS A 167 -3.96 -8.21 7.53
C HIS A 167 -4.71 -7.54 6.38
N ILE A 168 -5.65 -8.28 5.78
CA ILE A 168 -6.52 -7.77 4.73
C ILE A 168 -7.94 -7.88 5.31
N ALA A 169 -8.53 -6.75 5.63
CA ALA A 169 -9.86 -6.69 6.22
C ALA A 169 -10.90 -6.71 5.11
N MET A 170 -11.67 -7.80 5.05
CA MET A 170 -12.76 -7.99 4.10
C MET A 170 -14.09 -7.54 4.72
N ASP A 171 -15.19 -7.59 3.96
CA ASP A 171 -16.54 -7.25 4.41
C ASP A 171 -16.68 -5.84 4.99
N ASN A 172 -15.80 -4.92 4.58
CA ASN A 172 -15.69 -3.56 5.12
C ASN A 172 -15.54 -3.56 6.65
N THR A 173 -14.99 -4.63 7.25
CA THR A 173 -14.97 -4.85 8.70
C THR A 173 -13.57 -5.16 9.19
N VAL A 174 -13.06 -4.35 10.12
CA VAL A 174 -11.77 -4.58 10.76
C VAL A 174 -11.99 -5.18 12.15
N VAL A 175 -11.51 -6.41 12.37
CA VAL A 175 -11.69 -7.11 13.64
C VAL A 175 -10.43 -7.04 14.50
N MET A 176 -10.53 -6.30 15.61
CA MET A 176 -9.38 -5.99 16.47
C MET A 176 -8.75 -7.23 17.09
N GLU A 177 -9.55 -8.22 17.53
CA GLU A 177 -9.00 -9.46 18.08
C GLU A 177 -8.15 -10.23 17.07
N GLU A 178 -8.57 -10.28 15.80
CA GLU A 178 -7.83 -10.98 14.75
C GLU A 178 -6.47 -10.34 14.47
N ILE A 179 -6.45 -9.01 14.42
CA ILE A 179 -5.21 -8.25 14.27
C ILE A 179 -4.28 -8.51 15.45
N ARG A 180 -4.78 -8.47 16.69
CA ARG A 180 -3.97 -8.75 17.88
C ARG A 180 -3.44 -10.17 17.89
N ARG A 181 -4.25 -11.16 17.46
CA ARG A 181 -3.84 -12.57 17.30
C ARG A 181 -2.77 -12.74 16.23
N LEU A 182 -2.87 -12.01 15.11
CA LEU A 182 -1.90 -12.06 14.03
C LEU A 182 -0.55 -11.42 14.41
N CYS A 183 -0.59 -10.31 15.16
CA CYS A 183 0.61 -9.51 15.43
C CYS A 183 1.35 -9.91 16.70
N ARG A 184 0.67 -10.42 17.73
CA ARG A 184 1.33 -10.78 19.00
C ARG A 184 2.18 -12.05 18.82
N THR A 185 3.49 -11.93 19.07
CA THR A 185 4.46 -13.04 19.01
C THR A 185 4.61 -13.77 20.34
N SER A 186 4.18 -13.13 21.43
CA SER A 186 4.20 -13.64 22.80
C SER A 186 3.13 -12.94 23.64
N VAL A 187 2.76 -13.53 24.78
CA VAL A 187 1.84 -12.89 25.72
C VAL A 187 2.49 -11.59 26.25
N PRO A 188 1.80 -10.43 26.22
CA PRO A 188 2.35 -9.20 26.77
C PRO A 188 2.75 -9.40 28.24
N CYS A 189 4.03 -9.24 28.57
CA CYS A 189 4.52 -9.37 29.94
C CYS A 189 4.03 -8.18 30.79
N ALA A 190 2.81 -8.28 31.33
CA ALA A 190 2.34 -7.40 32.39
C ALA A 190 2.86 -7.93 33.75
N GLY A 191 3.81 -7.22 34.37
CA GLY A 191 4.04 -7.32 35.80
C GLY A 191 5.10 -8.32 36.30
N ALA A 192 6.11 -8.69 35.49
CA ALA A 192 7.27 -9.42 36.02
C ALA A 192 8.13 -8.50 36.91
N THR A 193 7.74 -8.41 38.18
CA THR A 193 8.62 -8.03 39.27
C THR A 193 9.84 -8.96 39.25
N ALA A 194 11.03 -8.37 39.29
CA ALA A 194 12.28 -9.09 39.24
C ALA A 194 12.38 -10.06 40.43
N PHE A 195 12.27 -11.37 40.15
CA PHE A 195 12.84 -12.38 41.02
C PHE A 195 14.28 -12.63 40.55
N PRO A 196 15.30 -12.52 41.43
CA PRO A 196 16.61 -13.05 41.11
C PRO A 196 16.49 -14.58 41.16
N ALA A 197 16.57 -15.24 40.00
CA ALA A 197 16.69 -16.68 39.94
C ALA A 197 18.17 -17.05 40.02
N ASP A 198 18.45 -17.87 41.02
CA ASP A 198 19.76 -18.37 41.42
C ASP A 198 20.55 -19.07 40.30
N SER A 199 21.86 -18.99 40.51
CA SER A 199 22.95 -19.72 39.87
C SER A 199 22.70 -21.22 39.70
N ASP A 200 23.00 -21.73 38.50
CA ASP A 200 23.78 -22.95 38.22
C ASP A 200 23.23 -23.75 37.04
N ARG A 201 23.68 -23.42 35.82
CA ARG A 201 23.88 -24.41 34.74
C ARG A 201 25.07 -24.01 33.87
N HIS A 202 26.19 -24.69 34.11
CA HIS A 202 27.36 -24.74 33.25
C HIS A 202 27.08 -25.59 31.99
N CYS A 203 28.01 -25.48 31.01
CA CYS A 203 28.24 -26.24 29.76
C CYS A 203 27.73 -25.55 28.48
N ASN A 204 28.49 -25.21 27.43
CA ASN A 204 29.93 -25.28 27.13
C ASN A 204 30.23 -24.28 25.97
N GLY A 205 31.31 -23.50 26.11
CA GLY A 205 32.22 -23.08 25.02
C GLY A 205 31.70 -22.14 23.93
N PHE A 206 31.80 -20.82 24.14
CA PHE A 206 32.41 -19.81 23.24
C PHE A 206 32.32 -18.43 23.94
N PRO A 207 33.40 -17.63 24.05
CA PRO A 207 33.33 -16.33 24.71
C PRO A 207 32.73 -15.25 23.80
N ALA A 208 31.86 -14.46 24.43
CA ALA A 208 31.14 -13.27 23.97
C ALA A 208 31.85 -12.37 22.94
N GLY A 209 31.23 -12.25 21.76
CA GLY A 209 31.13 -10.98 21.04
C GLY A 209 29.76 -10.37 21.37
N ALA A 210 29.71 -9.09 21.70
CA ALA A 210 28.49 -8.40 22.07
C ALA A 210 27.55 -8.23 20.86
N GLU A 211 26.75 -9.26 20.58
CA GLU A 211 25.55 -9.09 19.77
C GLU A 211 24.43 -8.62 20.70
N VAL A 212 23.93 -7.41 20.44
CA VAL A 212 22.66 -6.95 20.98
C VAL A 212 21.61 -7.93 20.45
N THR A 213 21.31 -8.95 21.25
CA THR A 213 20.17 -9.82 21.02
C THR A 213 18.94 -8.94 21.14
N ASN A 214 18.48 -8.40 20.01
CA ASN A 214 17.19 -7.75 19.90
C ASN A 214 16.16 -8.79 20.33
N ARG A 215 15.67 -8.67 21.58
CA ARG A 215 14.49 -9.45 21.98
C ARG A 215 13.42 -9.16 20.94
N PRO A 216 12.80 -10.20 20.35
CA PRO A 216 11.75 -9.99 19.37
C PRO A 216 10.71 -9.06 20.00
N SER A 217 10.34 -8.00 19.29
CA SER A 217 9.20 -7.16 19.69
C SER A 217 8.02 -8.10 19.93
N PRO A 218 7.26 -7.91 21.02
CA PRO A 218 6.06 -8.71 21.28
C PRO A 218 4.98 -8.51 20.20
N TRP A 219 5.15 -7.49 19.34
CA TRP A 219 4.27 -7.14 18.24
C TRP A 219 5.02 -7.16 16.90
N ARG A 220 4.52 -7.93 15.93
CA ARG A 220 4.93 -7.85 14.52
C ARG A 220 4.33 -6.58 13.90
N PRO A 221 5.15 -5.71 13.29
CA PRO A 221 4.66 -4.53 12.60
C PRO A 221 3.57 -4.89 11.57
N LEU A 222 2.42 -4.23 11.71
CA LEU A 222 1.21 -4.52 10.96
C LEU A 222 1.14 -3.66 9.71
N VAL A 223 0.91 -4.31 8.57
CA VAL A 223 0.37 -3.70 7.36
C VAL A 223 -1.10 -4.11 7.27
N LEU A 224 -2.00 -3.14 7.46
CA LEU A 224 -3.44 -3.32 7.34
C LEU A 224 -3.87 -2.78 5.97
N LEU A 225 -4.45 -3.64 5.14
CA LEU A 225 -5.05 -3.26 3.86
C LEU A 225 -6.56 -3.50 3.94
N ILE A 226 -7.35 -2.56 3.46
CA ILE A 226 -8.82 -2.64 3.48
C ILE A 226 -9.30 -2.40 2.05
N PRO A 227 -9.52 -3.47 1.26
CA PRO A 227 -10.17 -3.37 -0.04
C PRO A 227 -11.61 -2.87 0.13
N LEU A 228 -12.03 -1.93 -0.72
CA LEU A 228 -13.32 -1.25 -0.61
C LEU A 228 -13.92 -1.04 -1.99
N ARG A 229 -15.26 -0.99 -2.04
CA ARG A 229 -16.03 -0.53 -3.20
C ARG A 229 -16.91 0.63 -2.76
N LEU A 230 -16.55 1.86 -3.15
CA LEU A 230 -17.18 3.09 -2.65
C LEU A 230 -18.33 3.62 -3.51
N GLY A 231 -18.81 2.83 -4.47
CA GLY A 231 -19.84 3.21 -5.43
C GLY A 231 -19.96 2.19 -6.57
N LEU A 232 -20.97 2.37 -7.42
CA LEU A 232 -21.14 1.55 -8.62
C LEU A 232 -20.16 1.95 -9.71
N THR A 233 -20.23 3.20 -10.18
CA THR A 233 -19.38 3.73 -11.26
C THR A 233 -18.41 4.79 -10.75
N ASP A 234 -18.89 5.62 -9.84
CA ASP A 234 -18.20 6.77 -9.26
C ASP A 234 -18.25 6.64 -7.74
N ILE A 235 -17.31 7.26 -7.03
CA ILE A 235 -17.34 7.32 -5.56
C ILE A 235 -18.59 8.08 -5.09
N ASN A 236 -19.32 7.53 -4.11
CA ASN A 236 -20.39 8.27 -3.45
C ASN A 236 -19.80 9.44 -2.65
N GLU A 237 -20.30 10.66 -2.86
CA GLU A 237 -19.79 11.89 -2.22
C GLU A 237 -19.76 11.79 -0.69
N ALA A 238 -20.66 11.00 -0.09
CA ALA A 238 -20.71 10.78 1.35
C ALA A 238 -19.44 10.12 1.93
N TYR A 239 -18.61 9.50 1.09
CA TYR A 239 -17.34 8.89 1.48
C TYR A 239 -16.13 9.81 1.35
N VAL A 240 -16.26 10.94 0.67
CA VAL A 240 -15.13 11.83 0.34
C VAL A 240 -14.41 12.31 1.60
N GLU A 241 -15.15 12.75 2.61
CA GLU A 241 -14.54 13.26 3.85
C GLU A 241 -13.85 12.13 4.63
N THR A 242 -14.47 10.96 4.71
CA THR A 242 -13.89 9.76 5.32
C THR A 242 -12.61 9.32 4.61
N LEU A 243 -12.58 9.40 3.28
CA LEU A 243 -11.41 9.11 2.46
C LEU A 243 -10.27 10.11 2.73
N LYS A 244 -10.56 11.42 2.76
CA LYS A 244 -9.59 12.46 3.11
C LYS A 244 -8.95 12.19 4.47
N HIS A 245 -9.75 11.86 5.47
CA HIS A 245 -9.26 11.53 6.80
C HIS A 245 -8.32 10.30 6.84
N CYS A 246 -8.48 9.33 5.93
CA CYS A 246 -7.55 8.20 5.84
C CYS A 246 -6.13 8.65 5.47
N PHE A 247 -5.96 9.76 4.75
CA PHE A 247 -4.65 10.36 4.46
C PHE A 247 -4.10 11.20 5.61
N MET A 248 -4.92 11.57 6.59
CA MET A 248 -4.53 12.43 7.71
C MET A 248 -3.97 11.65 8.91
N MET A 249 -4.21 10.34 8.98
CA MET A 249 -3.73 9.50 10.08
C MET A 249 -2.21 9.30 9.99
N PRO A 250 -1.44 9.38 11.11
CA PRO A 250 -0.01 9.06 11.14
C PRO A 250 0.36 7.69 10.57
N GLN A 251 -0.56 6.73 10.67
CA GLN A 251 -0.43 5.37 10.17
C GLN A 251 -0.71 5.24 8.67
N SER A 252 -1.17 6.31 7.99
CA SER A 252 -1.58 6.24 6.60
C SER A 252 -0.45 5.76 5.67
N LEU A 253 -0.74 4.70 4.92
CA LEU A 253 0.05 4.29 3.76
C LEU A 253 -0.55 4.81 2.46
N GLY A 254 -1.67 5.54 2.50
CA GLY A 254 -2.38 5.99 1.31
C GLY A 254 -3.32 4.94 0.74
N VAL A 255 -3.65 5.08 -0.55
CA VAL A 255 -4.66 4.28 -1.23
C VAL A 255 -4.12 3.82 -2.59
N ILE A 256 -4.37 2.57 -2.96
CA ILE A 256 -4.20 2.09 -4.34
C ILE A 256 -5.57 1.89 -4.97
N GLY A 257 -5.71 2.21 -6.25
CA GLY A 257 -6.98 2.11 -6.95
C GLY A 257 -6.84 2.48 -8.42
N GLY A 258 -7.97 2.52 -9.11
CA GLY A 258 -8.05 2.92 -10.51
C GLY A 258 -8.64 1.86 -11.42
N LYS A 259 -9.01 2.31 -12.62
CA LYS A 259 -9.60 1.48 -13.67
C LYS A 259 -8.57 0.47 -14.23
N PRO A 260 -9.02 -0.59 -14.93
CA PRO A 260 -8.13 -1.46 -15.67
C PRO A 260 -7.12 -0.67 -16.51
N ASN A 261 -5.83 -0.97 -16.34
CA ASN A 261 -4.69 -0.32 -17.00
C ASN A 261 -4.47 1.18 -16.69
N SER A 262 -5.15 1.73 -15.68
CA SER A 262 -5.00 3.12 -15.20
C SER A 262 -4.97 3.16 -13.67
N ALA A 263 -4.08 2.36 -13.07
CA ALA A 263 -3.94 2.26 -11.62
C ALA A 263 -2.97 3.31 -11.07
N HIS A 264 -3.30 3.92 -9.93
CA HIS A 264 -2.47 4.93 -9.28
C HIS A 264 -2.25 4.62 -7.79
N TYR A 265 -1.18 5.16 -7.23
CA TYR A 265 -0.92 5.14 -5.79
C TYR A 265 -1.14 6.54 -5.21
N PHE A 266 -2.30 6.74 -4.59
CA PHE A 266 -2.67 7.98 -3.93
C PHE A 266 -1.95 8.09 -2.60
N ILE A 267 -1.21 9.17 -2.41
CA ILE A 267 -0.38 9.41 -1.22
C ILE A 267 -0.92 10.54 -0.35
N GLY A 268 -1.94 11.25 -0.81
CA GLY A 268 -2.37 12.49 -0.17
C GLY A 268 -3.50 13.19 -0.90
N TYR A 269 -3.82 14.39 -0.42
CA TYR A 269 -4.80 15.27 -1.06
C TYR A 269 -4.52 16.74 -0.75
N VAL A 270 -5.10 17.63 -1.58
CA VAL A 270 -5.19 19.08 -1.35
C VAL A 270 -6.55 19.56 -1.86
N GLY A 271 -7.34 20.21 -1.00
CA GLY A 271 -8.72 20.58 -1.33
C GLY A 271 -9.56 19.38 -1.76
N GLU A 272 -10.03 19.39 -3.01
CA GLU A 272 -10.83 18.32 -3.65
C GLU A 272 -10.02 17.45 -4.63
N GLU A 273 -8.68 17.52 -4.60
CA GLU A 273 -7.81 16.76 -5.47
C GLU A 273 -6.95 15.76 -4.68
N LEU A 274 -6.86 14.53 -5.18
CA LEU A 274 -5.90 13.53 -4.69
C LEU A 274 -4.55 13.75 -5.33
N ILE A 275 -3.49 13.52 -4.54
CA ILE A 275 -2.10 13.54 -4.98
C ILE A 275 -1.62 12.09 -5.13
N TYR A 276 -1.03 11.73 -6.26
CA TYR A 276 -0.63 10.34 -6.53
C TYR A 276 0.71 10.19 -7.24
N LEU A 277 1.25 8.98 -7.15
CA LEU A 277 2.36 8.50 -7.96
C LEU A 277 1.83 7.59 -9.06
N ASP A 278 2.31 7.84 -10.27
CA ASP A 278 1.83 7.21 -11.50
C ASP A 278 2.85 6.18 -12.04
N PRO A 279 2.49 4.91 -12.23
CA PRO A 279 3.41 3.89 -12.73
C PRO A 279 3.55 3.83 -14.27
N HIS A 280 2.78 4.61 -15.04
CA HIS A 280 2.60 4.50 -16.49
C HIS A 280 3.75 5.17 -17.29
N THR A 281 4.98 4.77 -16.99
CA THR A 281 6.17 5.12 -17.78
C THR A 281 7.15 3.94 -17.81
N THR A 282 7.55 3.51 -19.00
CA THR A 282 8.41 2.33 -19.16
C THR A 282 9.89 2.70 -19.09
N GLN A 283 10.49 2.40 -17.94
CA GLN A 283 11.93 2.59 -17.68
C GLN A 283 12.73 1.30 -17.95
N PRO A 284 14.02 1.34 -18.33
CA PRO A 284 14.86 0.15 -18.38
C PRO A 284 14.98 -0.51 -16.99
N ALA A 285 15.02 -1.84 -16.91
CA ALA A 285 15.35 -2.55 -15.66
C ALA A 285 16.74 -2.13 -15.15
N VAL A 286 16.87 -1.93 -13.83
CA VAL A 286 18.15 -1.60 -13.19
C VAL A 286 18.86 -2.89 -12.82
N GLU A 287 20.09 -3.06 -13.32
CA GLU A 287 20.97 -4.15 -12.90
C GLU A 287 21.69 -3.73 -11.59
N PRO A 288 21.54 -4.48 -10.48
CA PRO A 288 22.31 -4.21 -9.28
C PRO A 288 23.81 -4.30 -9.58
N THR A 289 24.59 -3.35 -9.08
CA THR A 289 26.06 -3.46 -9.14
C THR A 289 26.55 -4.49 -8.13
N ASP A 290 27.73 -5.09 -8.35
CA ASP A 290 28.36 -6.01 -7.39
C ASP A 290 28.62 -5.27 -6.05
N GLY A 291 27.67 -5.34 -5.12
CA GLY A 291 27.68 -4.61 -3.86
C GLY A 291 26.28 -4.25 -3.35
N CYS A 292 26.21 -3.38 -2.34
CA CYS A 292 24.96 -2.88 -1.77
C CYS A 292 24.37 -1.70 -2.58
N PHE A 293 25.15 -1.09 -3.48
CA PHE A 293 24.74 0.09 -4.21
C PHE A 293 23.86 -0.25 -5.42
N ILE A 294 22.72 0.44 -5.53
CA ILE A 294 21.80 0.38 -6.66
C ILE A 294 21.63 1.82 -7.15
N PRO A 295 21.84 2.11 -8.45
CA PRO A 295 21.46 3.40 -9.04
C PRO A 295 19.95 3.64 -8.83
N ASP A 296 19.61 4.59 -7.97
CA ASP A 296 18.28 4.70 -7.38
C ASP A 296 17.43 5.83 -7.97
N GLU A 297 17.99 6.68 -8.83
CA GLU A 297 17.32 7.90 -9.30
C GLU A 297 15.99 7.60 -10.03
N SER A 298 15.92 6.47 -10.74
CA SER A 298 14.72 6.01 -11.44
C SER A 298 13.59 5.51 -10.54
N PHE A 299 13.84 5.37 -9.23
CA PHE A 299 12.87 4.94 -8.22
C PHE A 299 12.39 6.09 -7.34
N HIS A 300 12.66 7.34 -7.73
CA HIS A 300 12.25 8.54 -7.04
C HIS A 300 11.60 9.51 -8.03
N CYS A 301 10.30 9.75 -7.86
CA CYS A 301 9.52 10.63 -8.72
C CYS A 301 9.93 12.10 -8.48
N GLN A 302 10.59 12.72 -9.46
CA GLN A 302 11.11 14.09 -9.35
C GLN A 302 10.34 15.11 -10.21
N HIS A 303 9.33 14.69 -10.98
CA HIS A 303 8.41 15.61 -11.65
C HIS A 303 7.38 16.17 -10.66
N PRO A 304 6.68 17.26 -11.00
CA PRO A 304 5.58 17.77 -10.18
C PRO A 304 4.58 16.64 -9.83
N PRO A 305 4.10 16.55 -8.58
CA PRO A 305 3.19 15.48 -8.18
C PRO A 305 1.89 15.52 -8.98
N CYS A 306 1.46 14.37 -9.49
CA CYS A 306 0.22 14.27 -10.23
C CYS A 306 -0.99 14.50 -9.31
N ARG A 307 -1.99 15.21 -9.83
CA ARG A 307 -3.25 15.51 -9.14
C ARG A 307 -4.44 15.05 -9.98
N MET A 308 -5.53 14.67 -9.33
CA MET A 308 -6.82 14.42 -9.99
C MET A 308 -7.97 14.73 -9.03
N SER A 309 -9.14 15.09 -9.55
CA SER A 309 -10.33 15.29 -8.73
C SER A 309 -10.71 14.03 -7.97
N ILE A 310 -11.10 14.14 -6.69
CA ILE A 310 -11.60 12.99 -5.91
C ILE A 310 -12.82 12.35 -6.60
N ALA A 311 -13.65 13.14 -7.28
CA ALA A 311 -14.83 12.65 -8.00
C ALA A 311 -14.49 11.75 -9.20
N GLU A 312 -13.26 11.79 -9.71
CA GLU A 312 -12.79 10.96 -10.83
C GLU A 312 -12.20 9.62 -10.36
N LEU A 313 -12.06 9.42 -9.05
CA LEU A 313 -11.52 8.19 -8.46
C LEU A 313 -12.43 7.00 -8.76
N ASP A 314 -11.85 5.92 -9.31
CA ASP A 314 -12.56 4.65 -9.46
C ASP A 314 -13.00 4.11 -8.08
N PRO A 315 -14.26 3.64 -7.93
CA PRO A 315 -14.76 3.22 -6.64
C PRO A 315 -14.07 1.96 -6.08
N SER A 316 -13.31 1.21 -6.88
CA SER A 316 -12.53 0.04 -6.46
C SER A 316 -11.16 0.45 -5.95
N ILE A 317 -10.98 0.41 -4.62
CA ILE A 317 -9.73 0.84 -3.97
C ILE A 317 -9.26 -0.16 -2.91
N ALA A 318 -8.03 0.01 -2.42
CA ALA A 318 -7.60 -0.52 -1.14
C ALA A 318 -6.86 0.56 -0.35
N VAL A 319 -7.35 0.90 0.83
CA VAL A 319 -6.69 1.82 1.76
C VAL A 319 -5.70 1.05 2.63
N GLY A 320 -4.53 1.63 2.88
CA GLY A 320 -3.48 1.02 3.68
C GLY A 320 -3.14 1.80 4.93
N PHE A 321 -2.85 1.08 6.01
CA PHE A 321 -2.32 1.62 7.26
C PHE A 321 -1.14 0.78 7.78
N PHE A 322 -0.18 1.43 8.42
CA PHE A 322 0.98 0.80 9.03
C PHE A 322 1.05 1.10 10.53
N CYS A 323 0.99 0.05 11.34
CA CYS A 323 1.09 0.13 12.79
C CYS A 323 2.33 -0.64 13.26
N LYS A 324 3.41 0.08 13.54
CA LYS A 324 4.71 -0.53 13.89
C LYS A 324 4.65 -1.26 15.22
N THR A 325 3.89 -0.72 16.17
CA THR A 325 3.70 -1.21 17.53
C THR A 325 2.21 -1.43 17.82
N GLU A 326 1.92 -2.09 18.93
CA GLU A 326 0.54 -2.24 19.43
C GLU A 326 -0.07 -0.87 19.81
N ASP A 327 0.75 0.08 20.28
CA ASP A 327 0.30 1.44 20.60
C ASP A 327 -0.10 2.21 19.34
N ASP A 328 0.64 2.05 18.23
CA ASP A 328 0.26 2.65 16.94
C ASP A 328 -1.08 2.11 16.45
N PHE A 329 -1.36 0.81 16.67
CA PHE A 329 -2.64 0.19 16.32
C PHE A 329 -3.77 0.71 17.22
N ASN A 330 -3.52 0.83 18.53
CA ASN A 330 -4.51 1.38 19.46
C ASN A 330 -4.85 2.85 19.15
N ASP A 331 -3.85 3.66 18.78
CA ASP A 331 -4.05 5.04 18.34
C ASP A 331 -4.85 5.09 17.03
N TRP A 332 -4.52 4.25 16.05
CA TRP A 332 -5.30 4.12 14.81
C TRP A 332 -6.77 3.76 15.11
N CYS A 333 -7.02 2.79 15.99
CA CYS A 333 -8.39 2.43 16.41
C CYS A 333 -9.14 3.61 17.05
N GLN A 334 -8.45 4.46 17.82
CA GLN A 334 -9.07 5.66 18.41
C GLN A 334 -9.40 6.70 17.34
N GLN A 335 -8.54 6.88 16.33
CA GLN A 335 -8.79 7.79 15.22
C GLN A 335 -9.98 7.32 14.37
N VAL A 336 -10.06 6.03 14.05
CA VAL A 336 -11.20 5.44 13.33
C VAL A 336 -12.51 5.63 14.11
N LYS A 337 -12.52 5.37 15.43
CA LYS A 337 -13.71 5.59 16.27
C LYS A 337 -14.16 7.06 16.29
N LYS A 338 -13.22 8.02 16.27
CA LYS A 338 -13.55 9.45 16.17
C LYS A 338 -14.17 9.78 14.80
N LEU A 339 -13.68 9.15 13.74
CA LEU A 339 -14.18 9.34 12.38
C LEU A 339 -15.65 8.92 12.26
N SER A 340 -16.02 7.77 12.82
CA SER A 340 -17.41 7.27 12.83
C SER A 340 -18.40 8.18 13.57
N LEU A 341 -17.91 9.17 14.31
CA LEU A 341 -18.73 10.15 15.06
C LEU A 341 -18.83 11.51 14.35
N LEU A 342 -18.11 11.73 13.24
CA LEU A 342 -18.17 12.97 12.48
C LEU A 342 -19.51 13.06 11.74
N GLY A 343 -20.30 14.08 12.06
CA GLY A 343 -21.55 14.34 11.35
C GLY A 343 -21.30 14.71 9.88
N GLY A 344 -22.05 14.08 8.97
CA GLY A 344 -22.01 14.37 7.54
C GLY A 344 -21.09 13.46 6.71
N ALA A 345 -20.29 12.59 7.34
CA ALA A 345 -19.47 11.60 6.65
C ALA A 345 -20.01 10.19 6.90
N LEU A 346 -20.00 9.32 5.88
CA LEU A 346 -20.31 7.89 6.05
C LEU A 346 -19.01 7.10 6.25
N PRO A 347 -18.96 6.16 7.22
CA PRO A 347 -17.79 5.31 7.41
C PRO A 347 -17.65 4.36 6.23
N MET A 348 -16.45 4.27 5.66
CA MET A 348 -16.14 3.33 4.56
C MET A 348 -15.99 1.88 5.07
N PHE A 349 -15.63 1.72 6.34
CA PHE A 349 -15.46 0.45 7.03
C PHE A 349 -15.77 0.61 8.52
N GLU A 350 -16.12 -0.50 9.17
CA GLU A 350 -16.39 -0.56 10.60
C GLU A 350 -15.24 -1.21 11.38
N LEU A 351 -15.13 -0.88 12.66
CA LEU A 351 -14.13 -1.41 13.57
C LEU A 351 -14.83 -2.12 14.73
N VAL A 352 -14.64 -3.44 14.82
CA VAL A 352 -15.30 -4.30 15.81
C VAL A 352 -14.27 -5.03 16.68
N GLU A 353 -14.65 -5.37 17.90
CA GLU A 353 -13.76 -6.08 18.84
C GLU A 353 -13.65 -7.56 18.51
N LEU A 354 -14.78 -8.21 18.22
CA LEU A 354 -14.91 -9.63 17.89
C LEU A 354 -15.69 -9.78 16.58
N GLN A 355 -15.38 -10.83 15.81
CA GLN A 355 -16.09 -11.14 14.56
C GLN A 355 -17.59 -11.33 14.86
N PRO A 356 -18.50 -10.63 14.16
CA PRO A 356 -19.91 -10.93 14.24
C PRO A 356 -20.18 -12.34 13.71
N SER A 357 -20.94 -13.16 14.46
CA SER A 357 -21.17 -14.58 14.15
C SER A 357 -21.80 -14.86 12.78
N HIS A 358 -22.34 -13.84 12.11
CA HIS A 358 -23.01 -13.96 10.80
C HIS A 358 -22.12 -13.66 9.59
N LEU A 359 -20.93 -13.06 9.78
CA LEU A 359 -20.05 -12.55 8.71
C LEU A 359 -18.86 -13.48 8.42
N ALA A 360 -19.11 -14.78 8.27
CA ALA A 360 -18.04 -15.78 8.12
C ALA A 360 -17.56 -15.99 6.66
N CYS A 361 -17.96 -15.15 5.69
CA CYS A 361 -17.65 -15.36 4.28
C CYS A 361 -16.65 -14.30 3.75
N PRO A 362 -15.41 -14.68 3.40
CA PRO A 362 -14.32 -13.74 3.13
C PRO A 362 -14.36 -12.99 1.77
N ASP A 363 -15.32 -13.29 0.88
CA ASP A 363 -15.32 -12.80 -0.50
C ASP A 363 -16.34 -11.68 -0.79
N VAL A 364 -16.94 -11.05 0.22
CA VAL A 364 -17.96 -10.02 0.02
C VAL A 364 -17.38 -8.61 0.26
N LEU A 365 -17.60 -7.70 -0.69
CA LEU A 365 -17.43 -6.25 -0.48
C LEU A 365 -18.82 -5.63 -0.40
N ASN A 366 -19.13 -4.97 0.71
CA ASN A 366 -20.43 -4.34 0.90
C ASN A 366 -20.46 -2.98 0.19
N LEU A 367 -21.48 -2.77 -0.64
CA LEU A 367 -21.74 -1.51 -1.33
C LEU A 367 -23.03 -0.89 -0.77
N SER A 368 -22.92 0.31 -0.18
CA SER A 368 -24.10 1.09 0.20
C SER A 368 -24.62 1.87 -1.01
N LEU A 369 -25.71 1.38 -1.60
CA LEU A 369 -26.34 2.05 -2.74
C LEU A 369 -27.25 3.19 -2.23
N ASP A 370 -27.13 4.38 -2.81
CA ASP A 370 -28.17 5.40 -2.65
C ASP A 370 -29.33 5.20 -3.64
N SER A 371 -30.38 6.01 -3.55
CA SER A 371 -31.55 5.86 -4.43
C SER A 371 -31.21 6.01 -5.92
N SER A 372 -30.19 6.81 -6.26
CA SER A 372 -29.75 7.01 -7.63
C SER A 372 -28.95 5.82 -8.15
N ASP A 373 -28.15 5.20 -7.27
CA ASP A 373 -27.43 3.96 -7.56
C ASP A 373 -28.41 2.80 -7.78
N VAL A 374 -29.48 2.72 -6.97
CA VAL A 374 -30.53 1.71 -7.16
C VAL A 374 -31.22 1.89 -8.51
N GLU A 375 -31.60 3.12 -8.88
CA GLU A 375 -32.17 3.39 -10.22
C GLU A 375 -31.21 3.04 -11.35
N ARG A 376 -29.90 3.30 -11.20
CA ARG A 376 -28.89 2.92 -12.20
C ARG A 376 -28.81 1.40 -12.31
N LEU A 377 -28.73 0.70 -11.18
CA LEU A 377 -28.67 -0.75 -11.16
C LEU A 377 -29.92 -1.37 -11.82
N GLU A 378 -31.11 -0.85 -11.54
CA GLU A 378 -32.36 -1.26 -12.17
C GLU A 378 -32.33 -1.03 -13.69
N ARG A 379 -31.80 0.11 -14.16
CA ARG A 379 -31.63 0.37 -15.60
C ARG A 379 -30.60 -0.55 -16.26
N PHE A 380 -29.56 -0.98 -15.54
CA PHE A 380 -28.57 -1.94 -16.04
C PHE A 380 -29.18 -3.33 -16.23
N PHE A 381 -30.13 -3.75 -15.39
CA PHE A 381 -30.82 -5.03 -15.56
C PHE A 381 -31.84 -5.03 -16.71
N ASP A 382 -32.27 -3.85 -17.19
CA ASP A 382 -33.15 -3.70 -18.35
C ASP A 382 -32.38 -3.65 -19.70
N SER A 383 -31.05 -3.55 -19.69
CA SER A 383 -30.20 -3.63 -20.89
C SER A 383 -29.55 -5.00 -21.01
N GLU A 384 -29.77 -5.71 -22.12
CA GLU A 384 -29.19 -7.02 -22.47
C GLU A 384 -27.67 -6.98 -22.75
N ASP A 385 -26.86 -6.24 -21.97
CA ASP A 385 -25.41 -6.16 -22.14
C ASP A 385 -24.67 -7.08 -21.15
N GLU A 386 -24.14 -8.19 -21.68
CA GLU A 386 -23.54 -9.36 -21.01
C GLU A 386 -22.18 -9.16 -20.27
N ASP A 387 -21.82 -7.95 -19.82
CA ASP A 387 -20.42 -7.67 -19.38
C ASP A 387 -20.19 -7.52 -17.86
N PHE A 388 -21.13 -7.94 -16.99
CA PHE A 388 -20.92 -7.98 -15.54
C PHE A 388 -20.99 -9.40 -14.96
N GLU A 389 -19.83 -10.03 -14.77
CA GLU A 389 -19.70 -11.18 -13.85
C GLU A 389 -19.87 -10.67 -12.40
N ILE A 390 -21.10 -10.76 -11.89
CA ILE A 390 -21.32 -10.83 -10.45
C ILE A 390 -20.73 -12.16 -10.00
N LEU A 391 -19.63 -12.12 -9.24
CA LEU A 391 -19.15 -13.29 -8.52
C LEU A 391 -20.27 -13.74 -7.57
N SER A 392 -20.93 -14.82 -7.95
CA SER A 392 -21.82 -15.56 -7.07
C SER A 392 -20.98 -16.66 -6.40
N LEU A 393 -20.98 -16.59 -5.05
CA LEU A 393 -20.39 -17.52 -4.07
C LEU A 393 -18.89 -17.40 -3.79
#